data_AF-A0A3N5UCS2-F1
#
_entry.id   AF-A0A3N5UCS2-F1
#
_cell.length_a   1.000
_cell.length_b   1.000
_cell.length_c   1.000
_cell.angle_alpha   90.00
_cell.angle_beta   90.00
_cell.angle_gamma   90.00
#
_symmetry.space_group_name_H-M   'P 1'
#
loop_
_entity.id
_entity.type
_entity.pdbx_description
1 polymer ?
#
loop_
_entity_poly.entity_id
_entity_poly.type
_entity_poly.pdbx_seq_one_letter_code
_entity_poly.pdbx_strand_id
1 'polypeptide(L)'
;MREGPDPSYRVAAFYYPWYGNPEIDGDWIHWTQNNHLPPEDISSDYYPALGAYSSNDPAVVAQHMLWLRQAGIGVIITSWWGQGSREDQAVPLLLQMAERYGIKVAFHIEPYQGRTAKSLAGDIQ
;
A
#
# COMPACT_ATOMS: atom_id res chain seq x y z
N MET A 1 3.90 14.68 -14.72
CA MET A 1 5.34 14.74 -15.03
C MET A 1 6.03 13.58 -14.32
N ARG A 2 7.01 12.94 -14.96
CA ARG A 2 7.89 11.94 -14.32
C ARG A 2 9.10 12.71 -13.79
N GLU A 3 9.11 13.05 -12.51
CA GLU A 3 10.28 13.68 -11.87
C GLU A 3 11.14 12.63 -11.19
N GLY A 4 12.45 12.85 -11.14
CA GLY A 4 13.44 11.93 -10.56
C GLY A 4 14.13 11.01 -11.58
N PRO A 5 15.17 10.28 -11.13
CA PRO A 5 15.90 9.34 -11.97
C PRO A 5 15.00 8.20 -12.46
N ASP A 6 15.50 7.40 -13.41
CA ASP A 6 14.85 6.14 -13.71
C ASP A 6 14.94 5.20 -12.49
N PRO A 7 13.82 4.57 -12.10
CA PRO A 7 13.80 3.74 -10.91
C PRO A 7 14.59 2.44 -11.12
N SER A 8 15.29 1.98 -10.07
CA SER A 8 16.03 0.73 -10.09
C SER A 8 15.14 -0.45 -9.69
N TYR A 9 14.95 -1.41 -10.59
CA TYR A 9 14.23 -2.66 -10.29
C TYR A 9 15.00 -3.64 -9.41
N ARG A 10 16.21 -3.27 -8.96
CA ARG A 10 16.97 -4.01 -7.94
C ARG A 10 16.72 -3.49 -6.53
N VAL A 11 15.99 -2.37 -6.40
CA VAL A 11 15.64 -1.76 -5.12
C VAL A 11 14.14 -1.86 -4.93
N ALA A 12 13.74 -2.42 -3.80
CA ALA A 12 12.35 -2.67 -3.45
C ALA A 12 12.01 -2.05 -2.08
N ALA A 13 10.78 -1.61 -1.92
CA ALA A 13 10.24 -1.12 -0.65
C ALA A 13 9.02 -1.95 -0.24
N PHE A 14 8.92 -2.30 1.06
CA PHE A 14 7.68 -2.83 1.61
C PHE A 14 6.60 -1.75 1.59
N TYR A 15 5.40 -2.12 1.16
CA TYR A 15 4.28 -1.21 0.98
C TYR A 15 3.03 -1.77 1.66
N TYR A 16 2.30 -0.96 2.41
CA TYR A 16 1.16 -1.38 3.22
C TYR A 16 -0.12 -0.66 2.77
N PRO A 17 -0.98 -1.29 1.95
CA PRO A 17 -2.20 -0.66 1.41
C PRO A 17 -3.41 -0.79 2.35
N TRP A 18 -3.19 -0.69 3.67
CA TRP A 18 -4.22 -1.04 4.67
C TRP A 18 -4.87 0.18 5.35
N TYR A 19 -4.41 1.39 5.09
CA TYR A 19 -4.93 2.61 5.74
C TYR A 19 -6.25 3.06 5.12
N GLY A 20 -7.13 3.67 5.92
CA GLY A 20 -8.42 4.19 5.44
C GLY A 20 -8.94 5.37 6.25
N ASN A 21 -9.76 6.21 5.63
CA ASN A 21 -10.34 7.40 6.26
C ASN A 21 -11.85 7.53 5.99
N PRO A 22 -12.60 8.33 6.80
CA PRO A 22 -14.05 8.44 6.68
C PRO A 22 -14.54 8.97 5.33
N GLU A 23 -13.77 9.81 4.66
CA GLU A 23 -14.17 10.41 3.39
C GLU A 23 -14.22 9.38 2.25
N ILE A 24 -13.27 8.44 2.21
CA ILE A 24 -13.10 7.49 1.10
C ILE A 24 -13.57 6.09 1.48
N ASP A 25 -13.31 5.67 2.72
CA ASP A 25 -13.59 4.32 3.21
C ASP A 25 -14.83 4.24 4.11
N GLY A 26 -15.38 5.38 4.51
CA GLY A 26 -16.51 5.47 5.43
C GLY A 26 -16.14 5.30 6.91
N ASP A 27 -14.90 4.93 7.22
CA ASP A 27 -14.38 4.82 8.59
C ASP A 27 -12.85 4.99 8.64
N TRP A 28 -12.32 5.22 9.84
CA TRP A 28 -10.89 5.17 10.10
C TRP A 28 -10.39 3.73 10.17
N ILE A 29 -9.39 3.40 9.36
CA ILE A 29 -8.83 2.04 9.28
C ILE A 29 -7.31 2.10 9.48
N HIS A 30 -6.80 1.21 10.34
CA HIS A 30 -5.42 1.19 10.88
C HIS A 30 -4.99 2.40 11.71
N TRP A 31 -5.46 3.62 11.42
CA TRP A 31 -5.08 4.81 12.16
C TRP A 31 -5.53 4.81 13.64
N THR A 32 -6.59 4.06 13.97
CA THR A 32 -7.22 3.95 15.31
C THR A 32 -6.60 2.88 16.21
N GLN A 33 -5.62 2.12 15.72
CA GLN A 33 -4.98 1.04 16.50
C GLN A 33 -4.51 1.56 17.86
N ASN A 34 -4.52 0.73 18.89
CA ASN A 34 -4.15 1.11 20.27
C ASN A 34 -5.00 2.25 20.87
N ASN A 35 -6.27 2.37 20.44
CA ASN A 35 -7.27 3.34 20.93
C ASN A 35 -6.94 4.81 20.62
N HIS A 36 -6.19 5.07 19.55
CA HIS A 36 -5.95 6.42 19.05
C HIS A 36 -7.20 7.01 18.36
N LEU A 37 -7.33 8.35 18.37
CA LEU A 37 -8.47 9.10 17.83
C LEU A 37 -8.07 10.05 16.68
N PRO A 38 -8.06 9.57 15.41
CA PRO A 38 -7.67 10.39 14.26
C PRO A 38 -8.66 11.55 13.99
N PRO A 39 -8.21 12.64 13.31
CA PRO A 39 -6.93 12.74 12.64
C PRO A 39 -5.77 13.23 13.51
N GLU A 40 -5.99 13.97 14.59
CA GLU A 40 -4.88 14.56 15.36
C GLU A 40 -4.11 13.55 16.22
N ASP A 41 -4.73 12.43 16.57
CA ASP A 41 -4.15 11.36 17.37
C ASP A 41 -4.21 10.04 16.58
N ILE A 42 -3.08 9.61 16.02
CA ILE A 42 -2.98 8.39 15.18
C ILE A 42 -2.03 7.38 15.80
N SER A 43 -2.19 6.10 15.42
CA SER A 43 -1.32 5.00 15.84
C SER A 43 0.06 5.02 15.17
N SER A 44 0.83 6.08 15.41
CA SER A 44 2.18 6.29 14.90
C SER A 44 2.89 7.39 15.69
N ASP A 45 4.16 7.18 16.02
CA ASP A 45 5.01 8.23 16.65
C ASP A 45 5.30 9.40 15.70
N TYR A 46 5.05 9.23 14.40
CA TYR A 46 5.23 10.23 13.35
C TYR A 46 3.91 10.54 12.65
N TYR A 47 3.76 11.78 12.17
CA TYR A 47 2.60 12.18 11.40
C TYR A 47 2.90 12.21 9.89
N PRO A 48 2.16 11.47 9.04
CA PRO A 48 2.40 11.46 7.60
C PRO A 48 2.17 12.83 6.97
N ALA A 49 3.00 13.19 5.98
CA ALA A 49 2.85 14.45 5.24
C ALA A 49 1.51 14.55 4.46
N LEU A 50 0.89 13.40 4.12
CA LEU A 50 -0.44 13.33 3.50
C LEU A 50 -1.59 13.23 4.54
N GLY A 51 -1.28 13.37 5.83
CA GLY A 51 -2.22 13.15 6.92
C GLY A 51 -2.63 11.69 7.09
N ALA A 52 -3.72 11.46 7.84
CA ALA A 52 -4.36 10.15 7.97
C ALA A 52 -5.08 9.78 6.67
N TYR A 53 -4.30 9.40 5.65
CA TYR A 53 -4.76 9.16 4.30
C TYR A 53 -5.53 7.84 4.14
N SER A 54 -6.22 7.68 3.01
CA SER A 54 -6.75 6.40 2.54
C SER A 54 -5.81 5.74 1.55
N SER A 55 -5.61 4.43 1.68
CA SER A 55 -4.88 3.62 0.68
C SER A 55 -5.70 3.38 -0.59
N ASN A 56 -6.99 3.71 -0.58
CA ASN A 56 -7.89 3.64 -1.73
C ASN A 56 -8.00 4.96 -2.49
N ASP A 57 -7.31 6.02 -2.05
CA ASP A 57 -7.26 7.30 -2.75
C ASP A 57 -6.25 7.25 -3.93
N PRO A 58 -6.70 7.39 -5.19
CA PRO A 58 -5.81 7.44 -6.35
C PRO A 58 -4.75 8.54 -6.28
N ALA A 59 -5.05 9.68 -5.67
CA ALA A 59 -4.12 10.80 -5.54
C ALA A 59 -2.99 10.47 -4.55
N VAL A 60 -3.33 9.84 -3.43
CA VAL A 60 -2.35 9.34 -2.43
C VAL A 60 -1.44 8.29 -3.07
N VAL A 61 -2.01 7.29 -3.75
CA VAL A 61 -1.23 6.24 -4.40
C VAL A 61 -0.32 6.84 -5.49
N ALA A 62 -0.82 7.76 -6.30
CA ALA A 62 -0.01 8.47 -7.29
C ALA A 62 1.15 9.25 -6.65
N GLN A 63 0.92 9.91 -5.52
CA GLN A 63 1.96 10.60 -4.77
C GLN A 63 3.01 9.65 -4.18
N HIS A 64 2.59 8.49 -3.67
CA HIS A 64 3.52 7.45 -3.23
C HIS A 64 4.41 6.94 -4.38
N MET A 65 3.84 6.68 -5.57
CA MET A 65 4.63 6.28 -6.74
C MET A 65 5.61 7.36 -7.18
N LEU A 66 5.24 8.63 -7.08
CA LEU A 66 6.14 9.75 -7.33
C LEU A 66 7.32 9.76 -6.34
N TRP A 67 7.06 9.60 -5.04
CA TRP A 67 8.12 9.53 -4.04
C TRP A 67 9.05 8.33 -4.22
N LEU A 68 8.51 7.16 -4.58
CA LEU A 68 9.32 5.99 -4.92
C LEU A 68 10.27 6.30 -6.09
N ARG A 69 9.77 6.96 -7.13
CA ARG A 69 10.59 7.37 -8.27
C ARG A 69 11.66 8.39 -7.89
N GLN A 70 11.32 9.40 -7.09
CA GLN A 70 12.28 10.38 -6.58
C GLN A 70 13.39 9.72 -5.74
N ALA A 71 13.05 8.65 -5.01
CA ALA A 71 13.99 7.84 -4.24
C ALA A 71 14.77 6.80 -5.08
N GLY A 72 14.49 6.67 -6.39
CA GLY A 72 15.12 5.67 -7.27
C GLY A 72 14.66 4.22 -7.02
N ILE A 73 13.56 4.02 -6.29
CA ILE A 73 12.99 2.71 -5.97
C ILE A 73 12.08 2.27 -7.12
N GLY A 74 12.27 1.05 -7.62
CA GLY A 74 11.52 0.55 -8.77
C GLY A 74 10.52 -0.57 -8.49
N VAL A 75 10.49 -1.10 -7.27
CA VAL A 75 9.58 -2.18 -6.91
C VAL A 75 8.91 -1.86 -5.57
N ILE A 76 7.60 -2.03 -5.49
CA ILE A 76 6.91 -2.18 -4.21
C ILE A 76 6.68 -3.66 -3.94
N ILE A 77 6.86 -4.08 -2.70
CA ILE A 77 6.46 -5.39 -2.19
C ILE A 77 5.24 -5.14 -1.30
N THR A 78 4.05 -5.26 -1.88
CA THR A 78 2.80 -4.90 -1.20
C THR A 78 2.37 -6.00 -0.24
N SER A 79 2.05 -5.65 1.01
CA SER A 79 1.41 -6.54 1.98
C SER A 79 0.11 -7.11 1.38
N TRP A 80 -0.13 -8.40 1.57
CA TRP A 80 -1.27 -9.12 1.02
C TRP A 80 -1.73 -10.22 1.98
N TRP A 81 -3.00 -10.17 2.37
CA TRP A 81 -3.59 -10.99 3.44
C TRP A 81 -4.62 -12.02 2.93
N GLY A 82 -4.50 -12.51 1.70
CA GLY A 82 -5.43 -13.49 1.14
C GLY A 82 -6.42 -12.87 0.15
N GLN A 83 -7.03 -13.72 -0.67
CA GLN A 83 -8.06 -13.30 -1.62
C GLN A 83 -9.23 -12.62 -0.91
N GLY A 84 -9.70 -11.51 -1.46
CA GLY A 84 -10.80 -10.72 -0.91
C GLY A 84 -10.43 -9.86 0.30
N SER A 85 -9.18 -9.89 0.77
CA SER A 85 -8.72 -8.98 1.82
C SER A 85 -8.76 -7.52 1.34
N ARG A 86 -8.69 -6.57 2.27
CA ARG A 86 -8.64 -5.14 1.93
C ARG A 86 -7.45 -4.82 1.03
N GLU A 87 -6.31 -5.43 1.33
CA GLU A 87 -5.07 -5.30 0.57
C GLU A 87 -5.22 -5.89 -0.85
N ASP A 88 -5.92 -7.02 -0.98
CA ASP A 88 -6.25 -7.61 -2.27
C ASP A 88 -7.13 -6.68 -3.12
N GLN A 89 -8.12 -6.03 -2.50
CA GLN A 89 -8.98 -5.05 -3.17
C GLN A 89 -8.23 -3.79 -3.63
N ALA A 90 -7.11 -3.44 -2.99
CA ALA A 90 -6.27 -2.31 -3.40
C ALA A 90 -5.36 -2.63 -4.62
N VAL A 91 -5.12 -3.91 -4.92
CA VAL A 91 -4.18 -4.35 -5.97
C VAL A 91 -4.47 -3.73 -7.35
N PRO A 92 -5.72 -3.65 -7.85
CA PRO A 92 -5.99 -3.04 -9.15
C PRO A 92 -5.53 -1.58 -9.25
N LEU A 93 -5.76 -0.78 -8.20
CA LEU A 93 -5.32 0.62 -8.15
C LEU A 93 -3.80 0.71 -8.08
N LEU A 94 -3.16 -0.14 -7.27
CA LEU A 94 -1.70 -0.19 -7.15
C LEU A 94 -1.04 -0.54 -8.47
N LEU A 95 -1.51 -1.56 -9.18
CA LEU A 95 -0.98 -1.95 -10.50
C LEU A 95 -1.15 -0.81 -11.51
N GLN A 96 -2.34 -0.20 -11.56
CA GLN A 96 -2.61 0.92 -12.47
C GLN A 96 -1.67 2.11 -12.21
N MET A 97 -1.47 2.50 -10.96
CA MET A 97 -0.60 3.63 -10.64
C MET A 97 0.87 3.27 -10.79
N ALA A 98 1.29 2.09 -10.36
CA ALA A 98 2.67 1.64 -10.53
C ALA A 98 3.08 1.66 -12.01
N GLU A 99 2.22 1.20 -12.92
CA GLU A 99 2.47 1.24 -14.37
C GLU A 99 2.73 2.66 -14.88
N ARG A 100 1.89 3.64 -14.50
CA ARG A 100 2.03 5.05 -14.94
C ARG A 100 3.38 5.66 -14.58
N TYR A 101 3.92 5.28 -13.42
CA TYR A 101 5.16 5.82 -12.87
C TYR A 101 6.40 4.95 -13.18
N GLY A 102 6.21 3.79 -13.80
CA GLY A 102 7.27 2.85 -14.14
C GLY A 102 7.76 2.01 -12.96
N ILE A 103 6.91 1.81 -11.96
CA ILE A 103 7.14 0.97 -10.77
C ILE A 103 6.59 -0.44 -11.02
N LYS A 104 7.24 -1.46 -10.47
CA LYS A 104 6.77 -2.86 -10.48
C LYS A 104 6.16 -3.22 -9.13
N VAL A 105 5.28 -4.22 -9.14
CA VAL A 105 4.60 -4.71 -7.93
C VAL A 105 4.98 -6.18 -7.71
N ALA A 106 5.42 -6.49 -6.51
CA ALA A 106 5.56 -7.83 -5.96
C ALA A 106 4.67 -7.94 -4.71
N PHE A 107 4.42 -9.17 -4.25
CA PHE A 107 3.51 -9.43 -3.12
C PHE A 107 4.29 -9.94 -1.90
N HIS A 108 4.06 -9.33 -0.74
CA HIS A 108 4.48 -9.81 0.56
C HIS A 108 3.33 -10.63 1.14
N ILE A 109 3.44 -11.96 1.07
CA ILE A 109 2.40 -12.88 1.52
C ILE A 109 2.41 -12.96 3.05
N GLU A 110 1.41 -12.33 3.66
CA GLU A 110 1.25 -12.24 5.11
C GLU A 110 0.66 -13.53 5.71
N PRO A 111 0.74 -13.72 7.04
CA PRO A 111 0.17 -14.90 7.69
C PRO A 111 -1.36 -14.83 7.83
N TYR A 112 -2.08 -14.90 6.72
CA TYR A 112 -3.54 -14.87 6.69
C TYR A 112 -4.19 -16.13 7.28
N GLN A 113 -5.46 -16.00 7.70
CA GLN A 113 -6.20 -17.09 8.32
C GLN A 113 -6.34 -18.29 7.36
N GLY A 114 -5.93 -19.47 7.83
CA GLY A 114 -5.99 -20.69 7.02
C GLY A 114 -4.85 -20.86 6.02
N ARG A 115 -3.81 -20.01 6.07
CA ARG A 115 -2.62 -20.15 5.21
C ARG A 115 -1.92 -21.50 5.42
N THR A 116 -1.80 -22.25 4.34
CA THR A 116 -1.05 -23.51 4.23
C THR A 116 -0.24 -23.50 2.93
N ALA A 117 0.70 -24.44 2.76
CA ALA A 117 1.38 -24.59 1.46
C ALA A 117 0.40 -24.83 0.30
N LYS A 118 -0.69 -25.56 0.55
CA LYS A 118 -1.73 -25.84 -0.45
C LYS A 118 -2.57 -24.60 -0.78
N SER A 119 -3.01 -23.85 0.23
CA SER A 119 -3.80 -22.63 -0.02
C SER A 119 -2.95 -21.58 -0.75
N LEU A 120 -1.71 -21.38 -0.32
CA LEU A 120 -0.78 -20.47 -0.97
C LEU A 120 -0.54 -20.84 -2.43
N ALA A 121 -0.35 -22.14 -2.72
CA ALA A 121 -0.21 -22.61 -4.10
C ALA A 121 -1.46 -22.32 -4.95
N GLY A 122 -2.66 -22.28 -4.35
CA GLY A 122 -3.90 -21.89 -5.02
C GLY A 122 -4.03 -20.38 -5.23
N ASP A 123 -3.41 -19.56 -4.38
CA ASP A 123 -3.45 -18.09 -4.50
C ASP A 123 -2.54 -17.53 -5.60
N ILE A 124 -1.50 -18.28 -6.00
CA ILE A 124 -0.49 -17.84 -6.96
C ILE A 124 -0.72 -18.36 -8.40
N GLN A 125 -1.79 -19.13 -8.63
CA GLN A 125 -2.12 -19.73 -9.93
C GLN A 125 -3.04 -18.83 -10.75
#